data_AF-A0A4Q2FHU3-F1
#
_entry.id   AF-A0A4Q2FHU3-F1
#
_cell.length_a   1.000
_cell.length_b   1.000
_cell.length_c   1.000
_cell.angle_alpha   90.00
_cell.angle_beta   90.00
_cell.angle_gamma   90.00
#
_symmetry.space_group_name_H-M   'P 1'
#
loop_
_entity.id
_entity.type
_entity.pdbx_description
1 polymer ?
#
loop_
_entity_poly.entity_id
_entity_poly.type
_entity_poly.pdbx_seq_one_letter_code
_entity_poly.pdbx_strand_id
1 'polypeptide(L)' 'MKLSYEDKVQIYELRKQGYSLEQLSNKFGINNSNLRYM' A
#
# COMPACT_ATOMS: atom_id res chain seq x y z
N MET A 1 3.34 11.81 -5.47
CA MET A 1 2.92 11.80 -4.06
C MET A 1 3.89 10.97 -3.25
N LYS A 2 4.42 11.50 -2.15
CA LYS A 2 5.29 10.78 -1.23
C LYS A 2 4.36 10.13 -0.20
N LEU A 3 4.37 8.81 -0.06
CA LEU A 3 3.59 8.12 0.97
C LEU A 3 4.00 8.66 2.33
N SER A 4 3.03 9.18 3.09
CA SER A 4 3.27 9.57 4.47
C SER A 4 3.62 8.33 5.29
N TYR A 5 4.30 8.51 6.42
CA TYR A 5 4.64 7.39 7.29
C TYR A 5 3.38 6.61 7.70
N GLU A 6 2.28 7.32 7.97
CA GLU A 6 0.98 6.73 8.28
C GLU A 6 0.44 5.84 7.15
N ASP A 7 0.57 6.27 5.89
CA ASP A 7 0.17 5.46 4.74
C ASP A 7 0.97 4.15 4.69
N LYS A 8 2.28 4.21 4.98
CA LYS A 8 3.12 3.01 5.01
C LYS A 8 2.69 2.04 6.10
N VAL A 9 2.35 2.54 7.29
CA VAL A 9 1.87 1.72 8.40
C VAL A 9 0.55 1.05 8.02
N GLN A 10 -0.42 1.80 7.47
CA GLN A 10 -1.68 1.22 7.03
C GLN A 10 -1.50 0.17 5.93
N ILE A 11 -0.64 0.42 4.94
CA ILE A 11 -0.34 -0.54 3.87
C ILE A 11 0.24 -1.84 4.45
N TYR A 12 1.13 -1.74 5.45
CA TYR A 12 1.71 -2.90 6.14
C TYR A 12 0.67 -3.71 6.91
N GLU A 13 -0.23 -3.03 7.64
CA GLU A 13 -1.31 -3.69 8.37
C GLU A 13 -2.27 -4.42 7.41
N LEU A 14 -2.65 -3.77 6.32
CA LEU A 14 -3.53 -4.36 5.31
C LEU A 14 -2.86 -5.53 4.58
N ARG A 15 -1.56 -5.43 4.26
CA ARG A 15 -0.77 -6.57 3.74
C ARG A 15 -0.79 -7.76 4.70
N LYS A 16 -0.68 -7.51 6.01
CA LYS A 16 -0.76 -8.56 7.05
C LYS A 16 -2.16 -9.17 7.15
N GLN A 17 -3.20 -8.41 6.85
CA GLN A 17 -4.59 -8.88 6.76
C GLN A 17 -4.90 -9.65 5.47
N GLY A 18 -3.96 -9.71 4.52
CA GLY A 18 -4.13 -10.44 3.25
C GLY A 18 -4.73 -9.62 2.11
N TYR A 19 -4.71 -8.29 2.19
CA TYR A 19 -5.13 -7.44 1.08
C TYR A 19 -4.19 -7.58 -0.13
N SER A 20 -4.80 -7.68 -1.31
CA SER A 20 -4.06 -7.73 -2.58
C SER A 20 -3.45 -6.37 -2.92
N LEU A 21 -2.31 -6.40 -3.61
CA LEU A 21 -1.62 -5.18 -4.06
C LEU A 21 -2.54 -4.30 -4.90
N GLU A 22 -3.40 -4.88 -5.75
CA GLU A 22 -4.36 -4.13 -6.56
C GLU A 22 -5.39 -3.35 -5.72
N GLN A 23 -5.86 -3.93 -4.61
CA GLN A 23 -6.80 -3.26 -3.71
C GLN A 23 -6.10 -2.09 -2.99
N LEU A 24 -4.85 -2.28 -2.58
CA LEU A 24 -4.03 -1.24 -1.97
C LEU A 24 -3.69 -0.13 -2.98
N SER A 25 -3.36 -0.52 -4.20
CA SER A 25 -3.05 0.39 -5.30
C SER A 25 -4.24 1.29 -5.62
N ASN A 26 -5.44 0.71 -5.70
CA ASN A 26 -6.67 1.45 -5.93
C ASN A 26 -7.03 2.37 -4.74
N LYS A 27 -6.91 1.87 -3.50
CA LYS A 27 -7.25 2.63 -2.28
C LYS A 27 -6.32 3.82 -2.03
N PHE A 28 -5.02 3.65 -2.27
CA PHE A 28 -4.00 4.67 -1.99
C PHE A 28 -3.58 5.44 -3.26
N GLY A 29 -4.16 5.13 -4.43
CA GLY A 29 -3.81 5.77 -5.70
C GLY A 29 -2.34 5.60 -6.09
N ILE A 30 -1.70 4.53 -5.63
CA ILE A 30 -0.26 4.25 -5.83
C ILE A 30 -0.08 3.07 -6.76
N ASN A 31 0.96 3.12 -7.58
CA ASN A 31 1.19 2.05 -8.54
C ASN A 31 1.62 0.76 -7.82
N ASN A 32 1.17 -0.40 -8.30
CA ASN A 32 1.55 -1.72 -7.75
C ASN A 32 3.07 -1.91 -7.64
N SER A 33 3.82 -1.32 -8.58
CA SER A 33 5.28 -1.33 -8.58
C SER A 33 5.89 -0.70 -7.32
N ASN A 34 5.27 0.36 -6.77
CA ASN A 34 5.74 1.00 -5.53
C ASN A 34 5.42 0.14 -4.30
N LEU A 35 4.27 -0.53 -4.31
CA LEU A 35 3.86 -1.44 -3.23
C LEU A 35 4.69 -2.73 -3.17
N ARG A 36 5.31 -3.12 -4.30
CA ARG A 36 6.14 -4.32 -4.39
C ARG A 36 7.52 -4.15 -3.74
N TYR A 37 7.98 -2.92 -3.59
CA TYR A 37 9.26 -2.56 -2.96
C TYR A 37 9.11 -1.98 -1.54
N MET A 38 7.90 -1.97 -0.99
CA MET A 38 7.60 -1.66 0.42
C MET A 38 7.55 -2.94 1.26
#